data_AF-A0A843AU11-F1
#
_entry.id   AF-A0A843AU11-F1
#
_cell.length_a   1.000
_cell.length_b   1.000
_cell.length_c   1.000
_cell.angle_alpha   90.00
_cell.angle_beta   90.00
_cell.angle_gamma   90.00
#
_symmetry.space_group_name_H-M   'P 1'
#
loop_
_entity.id
_entity.type
_entity.pdbx_description
1 polymer ?
#
loop_
_entity_poly.entity_id
_entity_poly.type
_entity_poly.pdbx_seq_one_letter_code
_entity_poly.pdbx_strand_id
1 'polypeptide(L)'
;MNEMPNQCPQCSSTVRADATFCGVCGQDLTGGQAGTALVPSSYPGRGAPSTKESLVATIGRRQSTDARISEYWMLLPVVAIVLSYVLAIIALLYDPLAGLLVALIGTIVSVILVALLIYKLLRRRNDHMAREAALRRELIEHFRVRAEEKGTGPQTAPYVQAMEAFDRDSLIHEEPQSALLWTLLCIIPGINIVGIVLTLYWLTDYPHGHDRRFYGFVQNTNLAASQVGMGRLLPLAWKSIPDRSYVLYLIVTVLLPIFAIWWFYVLIKDLNDHFDNEWTFEDMLMAELKKE
;
A
#
# COMPACT_ATOMS: atom_id res chain seq x y z
N MET A 1 -31.64 1.38 -5.86
CA MET A 1 -31.05 1.55 -7.20
C MET A 1 -29.79 0.69 -7.20
N ASN A 2 -29.76 -0.40 -7.97
CA ASN A 2 -28.57 -1.25 -8.07
C ASN A 2 -27.56 -0.51 -8.95
N GLU A 3 -26.60 0.17 -8.34
CA GLU A 3 -25.40 0.59 -9.07
C GLU A 3 -24.73 -0.67 -9.61
N MET A 4 -24.57 -0.74 -10.94
CA MET A 4 -23.77 -1.81 -11.54
C MET A 4 -22.35 -1.70 -10.98
N PRO A 5 -21.72 -2.82 -10.57
CA PRO A 5 -20.35 -2.77 -10.08
C PRO A 5 -19.46 -2.14 -11.14
N ASN A 6 -18.69 -1.11 -10.76
CA ASN A 6 -17.69 -0.51 -11.63
C ASN A 6 -16.71 -1.62 -12.03
N GLN A 7 -16.68 -2.00 -13.30
CA GLN A 7 -15.73 -3.00 -13.79
C GLN A 7 -14.42 -2.32 -14.20
N CYS A 8 -13.31 -3.00 -13.94
CA CYS A 8 -12.02 -2.55 -14.43
C CYS A 8 -12.04 -2.60 -15.97
N PRO A 9 -11.74 -1.50 -16.68
CA PRO A 9 -11.76 -1.49 -18.14
C PRO A 9 -10.71 -2.41 -18.75
N GLN A 10 -9.73 -2.85 -17.97
CA GLN A 10 -8.62 -3.67 -18.44
C GLN A 10 -8.84 -5.18 -18.24
N CYS A 11 -9.30 -5.60 -17.06
CA CYS A 11 -9.42 -7.02 -16.73
C CYS A 11 -10.85 -7.44 -16.39
N SER A 12 -11.82 -6.54 -16.55
CA SER A 12 -13.26 -6.74 -16.27
C SER A 12 -13.58 -7.19 -14.84
N SER A 13 -12.59 -7.18 -13.94
CA SER A 13 -12.80 -7.51 -12.53
C SER A 13 -13.72 -6.46 -11.91
N THR A 14 -14.61 -6.88 -11.02
CA THR A 14 -15.37 -5.96 -10.18
C THR A 14 -14.43 -5.09 -9.37
N VAL A 15 -14.61 -3.78 -9.44
CA VAL A 15 -13.85 -2.78 -8.70
C VAL A 15 -14.78 -2.04 -7.74
N ARG A 16 -14.23 -1.64 -6.59
CA ARG A 16 -14.94 -0.85 -5.60
C ARG A 16 -15.08 0.59 -6.04
N ALA A 17 -16.15 1.24 -5.61
CA ALA A 17 -16.47 2.61 -5.98
C ALA A 17 -15.41 3.64 -5.53
N ASP A 18 -14.68 3.35 -4.45
CA ASP A 18 -13.64 4.22 -3.88
C ASP A 18 -12.22 3.84 -4.31
N ALA A 19 -12.05 2.88 -5.23
CA ALA A 19 -10.75 2.41 -5.64
C ALA A 19 -10.10 3.36 -6.66
N THR A 20 -8.88 3.83 -6.34
CA THR A 20 -8.03 4.57 -7.28
C THR A 20 -7.46 3.66 -8.35
N PHE A 21 -7.15 2.41 -7.98
CA PHE A 21 -6.53 1.41 -8.84
C PHE A 21 -7.30 0.08 -8.78
N CYS A 22 -7.24 -0.69 -9.86
CA CYS A 22 -7.76 -2.04 -9.88
C CYS A 22 -6.92 -2.95 -8.99
N GLY A 23 -7.50 -3.52 -7.92
CA GLY A 23 -6.80 -4.48 -7.05
C GLY A 23 -6.39 -5.79 -7.73
N VAL A 24 -6.95 -6.09 -8.91
CA VAL A 24 -6.59 -7.29 -9.68
C VAL A 24 -5.45 -7.00 -10.65
N CYS A 25 -5.49 -5.92 -11.42
CA CYS A 25 -4.53 -5.67 -12.50
C CYS A 25 -3.70 -4.39 -12.36
N GLY A 26 -3.89 -3.61 -11.31
CA GLY A 26 -3.15 -2.38 -11.03
C GLY A 26 -3.51 -1.17 -11.89
N GLN A 27 -4.51 -1.29 -12.77
CA GLN A 27 -4.94 -0.20 -13.66
C GLN A 27 -5.44 1.01 -12.86
N ASP A 28 -4.97 2.21 -13.19
CA ASP A 28 -5.50 3.48 -12.65
C ASP A 28 -6.93 3.73 -13.16
N LEU A 29 -7.83 4.05 -12.26
CA LEU A 29 -9.27 4.24 -12.47
C LEU A 29 -9.70 5.70 -12.31
N THR A 30 -8.79 6.59 -11.89
CA THR A 30 -9.10 8.01 -11.62
C THR A 30 -8.87 8.94 -12.80
N GLY A 31 -8.12 8.47 -13.81
CA GLY A 31 -7.85 9.21 -15.03
C GLY A 31 -8.82 8.85 -16.17
N GLY A 32 -9.63 9.81 -16.62
CA GLY A 32 -10.26 9.80 -17.95
C GLY A 32 -9.27 9.94 -19.12
N GLN A 33 -7.98 9.74 -18.88
CA GLN A 33 -6.96 9.63 -19.91
C GLN A 33 -6.46 8.20 -19.95
N ALA A 34 -6.46 7.65 -21.15
CA ALA A 34 -5.83 6.40 -21.52
C ALA A 34 -4.34 6.42 -21.13
N GLY A 35 -4.04 6.14 -19.87
CA GLY A 35 -2.76 5.61 -19.45
C GLY A 35 -2.62 4.24 -20.10
N THR A 36 -1.64 4.14 -20.99
CA THR A 36 -1.20 2.96 -21.73
C THR A 36 -1.73 1.65 -21.17
N ALA A 37 -2.73 1.13 -21.86
CA ALA A 37 -3.36 -0.15 -21.59
C ALA A 37 -2.32 -1.27 -21.47
N LEU A 38 -2.37 -2.02 -20.37
CA LEU A 38 -1.91 -3.42 -20.38
C LEU A 38 -3.00 -4.21 -21.14
N VAL A 39 -2.90 -4.18 -22.47
CA VAL A 39 -3.78 -4.92 -23.39
C VAL A 39 -3.47 -6.42 -23.28
N PRO A 40 -4.47 -7.30 -23.07
CA PRO A 40 -4.36 -8.69 -23.50
C PRO A 40 -4.28 -8.67 -25.04
N SER A 41 -3.09 -8.94 -25.57
CA SER A 41 -2.77 -8.96 -27.02
C SER A 41 -3.89 -9.58 -27.86
N SER A 42 -4.72 -8.74 -28.51
CA SER A 42 -5.64 -9.16 -29.58
C SER A 42 -6.22 -8.05 -30.48
N TYR A 43 -5.77 -6.79 -30.38
CA TYR A 43 -6.22 -5.72 -31.31
C TYR A 43 -5.07 -5.21 -32.21
N PRO A 44 -5.15 -5.39 -33.54
CA PRO A 44 -4.15 -4.88 -34.48
C PRO A 44 -4.42 -3.40 -34.77
N GLY A 45 -3.49 -2.51 -34.42
CA GLY A 45 -3.50 -1.11 -34.93
C GLY A 45 -2.98 -0.01 -33.99
N ARG A 46 -2.77 -0.28 -32.70
CA ARG A 46 -2.08 0.63 -31.78
C ARG A 46 -0.95 -0.18 -31.15
N GLY A 47 0.30 0.14 -31.47
CA GLY A 47 1.45 -0.62 -30.96
C GLY A 47 1.38 -0.74 -29.45
N ALA A 48 1.37 -1.96 -28.93
CA ALA A 48 1.46 -2.17 -27.49
C ALA A 48 2.77 -1.57 -26.98
N PRO A 49 2.78 -0.86 -25.84
CA PRO A 49 4.02 -0.38 -25.25
C PRO A 49 4.95 -1.58 -25.03
N SER A 50 6.25 -1.37 -25.23
CA SER A 50 7.23 -2.40 -24.90
C SER A 50 7.18 -2.75 -23.41
N THR A 51 7.59 -3.96 -23.03
CA THR A 51 7.65 -4.37 -21.61
C THR A 51 8.45 -3.38 -20.75
N LYS A 52 9.52 -2.80 -21.34
CA LYS A 52 10.33 -1.74 -20.75
C LYS A 52 9.56 -0.43 -20.50
N GLU A 53 8.77 0.02 -21.48
CA GLU A 53 7.96 1.24 -21.34
C GLU A 53 6.91 1.10 -20.23
N SER A 54 6.25 -0.06 -20.15
CA SER A 54 5.30 -0.36 -19.07
C SER A 54 5.97 -0.32 -17.70
N LEU A 55 7.14 -0.97 -17.54
CA LEU A 55 7.91 -0.95 -16.30
C LEU A 55 8.28 0.47 -15.86
N VAL A 56 8.81 1.28 -16.79
CA VAL A 56 9.19 2.68 -16.52
C VAL A 56 7.97 3.50 -16.09
N ALA A 57 6.83 3.30 -16.75
CA ALA A 57 5.58 3.98 -16.41
C ALA A 57 5.08 3.57 -15.01
N THR A 58 5.17 2.28 -14.65
CA THR A 58 4.75 1.76 -13.34
C THR A 58 5.63 2.25 -12.20
N ILE A 59 6.95 2.21 -12.37
CA ILE A 59 7.91 2.77 -11.40
C ILE A 59 7.69 4.28 -11.24
N GLY A 60 7.38 4.99 -12.33
CA GLY A 60 7.07 6.42 -12.30
C GLY A 60 5.88 6.80 -11.41
N ARG A 61 4.96 5.87 -11.13
CA ARG A 61 3.78 6.13 -10.27
C ARG A 61 4.08 6.02 -8.77
N ARG A 62 5.25 5.51 -8.36
CA ARG A 62 5.58 5.21 -6.96
C ARG A 62 5.35 6.36 -5.98
N GLN A 63 5.65 7.60 -6.38
CA GLN A 63 5.46 8.76 -5.49
C GLN A 63 3.99 9.04 -5.16
N SER A 64 3.08 8.62 -6.04
CA SER A 64 1.63 8.80 -5.85
C SER A 64 0.98 7.65 -5.09
N THR A 65 1.51 6.42 -5.24
CA THR A 65 0.95 5.20 -4.63
C THR A 65 1.57 4.90 -3.27
N ASP A 66 2.88 5.12 -3.14
CA ASP A 66 3.67 4.80 -1.95
C ASP A 66 3.82 6.05 -1.09
N ALA A 67 2.68 6.66 -0.78
CA ALA A 67 2.64 7.92 -0.06
C ALA A 67 3.23 7.75 1.36
N ARG A 68 4.47 8.21 1.54
CA ARG A 68 5.14 8.23 2.84
C ARG A 68 4.42 9.17 3.79
N ILE A 69 4.19 8.68 5.00
CA ILE A 69 3.59 9.47 6.08
C ILE A 69 4.68 9.69 7.12
N SER A 70 4.90 10.93 7.53
CA SER A 70 5.78 11.25 8.65
C SER A 70 5.36 10.46 9.89
N GLU A 71 6.31 9.83 10.59
CA GLU A 71 6.02 9.07 11.80
C GLU A 71 5.27 9.95 12.80
N TYR A 72 5.71 11.21 12.99
CA TYR A 72 5.10 12.21 13.88
C TYR A 72 3.61 12.51 13.67
N TRP A 73 3.01 12.04 12.56
CA TRP A 73 1.57 12.18 12.34
C TRP A 73 0.75 11.59 13.49
N MET A 74 1.24 10.51 14.11
CA MET A 74 0.57 9.86 15.25
C MET A 74 0.45 10.77 16.49
N LEU A 75 1.26 11.83 16.60
CA LEU A 75 1.20 12.79 17.70
C LEU A 75 0.13 13.86 17.50
N LEU A 76 -0.30 14.13 16.25
CA LEU A 76 -1.23 15.24 15.97
C LEU A 76 -2.57 15.11 16.72
N PRO A 77 -3.25 13.95 16.74
CA PRO A 77 -4.47 13.81 17.54
C PRO A 77 -4.21 13.98 19.04
N VAL A 78 -3.07 13.48 19.53
CA VAL A 78 -2.69 13.54 20.96
C VAL A 78 -2.44 14.98 21.40
N VAL A 79 -1.72 15.75 20.59
CA VAL A 79 -1.48 17.17 20.88
C VAL A 79 -2.79 17.95 20.82
N ALA A 80 -3.64 17.68 19.82
CA ALA A 80 -4.94 18.34 19.69
C ALA A 80 -5.84 18.10 20.91
N ILE A 81 -5.97 16.86 21.37
CA ILE A 81 -6.81 16.52 22.53
C ILE A 81 -6.22 17.10 23.82
N VAL A 82 -4.91 16.99 24.06
CA VAL A 82 -4.26 17.51 25.27
C VAL A 82 -4.40 19.02 25.36
N LEU A 83 -4.07 19.75 24.29
CA LEU A 83 -4.21 21.21 24.25
C LEU A 83 -5.67 21.63 24.46
N SER A 84 -6.62 20.93 23.83
CA SER A 84 -8.03 21.24 24.00
C SER A 84 -8.50 21.05 25.44
N TYR A 85 -8.07 20.00 26.13
CA TYR A 85 -8.49 19.75 27.51
C TYR A 85 -7.85 20.75 28.48
N VAL A 86 -6.61 21.17 28.25
CA VAL A 86 -5.99 22.27 29.02
C VAL A 86 -6.80 23.55 28.87
N LEU A 87 -7.15 23.92 27.63
CA LEU A 87 -7.96 25.12 27.36
C LEU A 87 -9.38 24.99 27.93
N ALA A 88 -9.98 23.81 27.85
CA ALA A 88 -11.29 23.54 28.43
C ALA A 88 -11.29 23.73 29.95
N ILE A 89 -10.28 23.21 30.65
CA ILE A 89 -10.14 23.39 32.11
C ILE A 89 -10.01 24.87 32.46
N ILE A 90 -9.22 25.64 31.71
CA ILE A 90 -9.09 27.08 31.93
C ILE A 90 -10.45 27.77 31.71
N ALA A 91 -11.16 27.46 30.63
CA ALA A 91 -12.46 28.04 30.32
C ALA A 91 -13.53 27.68 31.36
N LEU A 92 -13.51 26.46 31.92
CA LEU A 92 -14.42 26.02 32.99
C LEU A 92 -14.33 26.90 34.25
N LEU A 93 -13.18 27.53 34.51
CA LEU A 93 -13.00 28.43 35.66
C LEU A 93 -13.79 29.74 35.50
N TYR A 94 -14.14 30.12 34.27
CA TYR A 94 -14.85 31.37 33.96
C TYR A 94 -16.30 31.13 33.55
N ASP A 95 -16.54 30.12 32.70
CA ASP A 95 -17.85 29.73 32.23
C ASP A 95 -17.90 28.20 32.01
N PRO A 96 -18.71 27.46 32.79
CA PRO A 96 -18.88 26.02 32.63
C PRO A 96 -19.28 25.60 31.21
N LEU A 97 -20.15 26.37 30.55
CA LEU A 97 -20.60 26.03 29.20
C LEU A 97 -19.47 26.18 28.18
N ALA A 98 -18.72 27.28 28.24
CA ALA A 98 -17.55 27.49 27.37
C ALA A 98 -16.53 26.36 27.53
N GLY A 99 -16.22 25.95 28.75
CA GLY A 99 -15.28 24.85 28.99
C GLY A 99 -15.74 23.52 28.40
N LEU A 100 -17.02 23.17 28.56
CA LEU A 100 -17.60 21.96 27.94
C LEU A 100 -17.58 22.01 26.41
N LEU A 101 -17.89 23.16 25.81
CA LEU A 101 -17.85 23.34 24.35
C LEU A 101 -16.43 23.21 23.80
N VAL A 102 -15.43 23.78 24.48
CA VAL A 102 -14.02 23.64 24.08
C VAL A 102 -13.60 22.17 24.13
N ALA A 103 -13.92 21.44 25.20
CA ALA A 103 -13.61 20.01 25.31
C ALA A 103 -14.27 19.18 24.20
N LEU A 104 -15.54 19.46 23.90
CA LEU A 104 -16.28 18.77 22.82
C LEU A 104 -15.63 19.03 21.45
N ILE A 105 -15.34 20.29 21.13
CA ILE A 105 -14.74 20.68 19.85
C ILE A 105 -13.39 19.99 19.66
N GLY A 106 -12.50 20.02 20.67
CA GLY A 106 -11.20 19.36 20.52
C GLY A 106 -11.28 17.85 20.47
N THR A 107 -12.27 17.24 21.13
CA THR A 107 -12.55 15.81 20.98
C THR A 107 -12.92 15.48 19.54
N ILE A 108 -13.82 16.26 18.93
CA ILE A 108 -14.22 16.09 17.52
C ILE A 108 -13.01 16.27 16.60
N VAL A 109 -12.20 17.31 16.81
CA VAL A 109 -10.98 17.55 16.02
C VAL A 109 -10.01 16.36 16.13
N SER A 110 -9.76 15.87 17.35
CA SER A 110 -8.89 14.70 17.56
C SER A 110 -9.42 13.44 16.86
N VAL A 111 -10.74 13.19 16.94
CA VAL A 111 -11.36 12.05 16.25
C VAL A 111 -11.23 12.17 14.74
N ILE A 112 -11.44 13.37 14.18
CA ILE A 112 -11.25 13.63 12.75
C ILE A 112 -9.79 13.38 12.34
N LEU A 113 -8.82 13.81 13.15
CA LEU A 113 -7.41 13.53 12.88
C LEU A 113 -7.14 12.02 12.90
N VAL A 114 -7.61 11.26 13.89
CA VAL A 114 -7.45 9.79 13.87
C VAL A 114 -8.08 9.17 12.62
N ALA A 115 -9.28 9.61 12.23
CA ALA A 115 -9.95 9.13 11.03
C ALA A 115 -9.15 9.42 9.76
N LEU A 116 -8.57 10.62 9.63
CA LEU A 116 -7.70 10.98 8.52
C LEU A 116 -6.42 10.13 8.49
N LEU A 117 -5.84 9.77 9.64
CA LEU A 117 -4.72 8.83 9.70
C LEU A 117 -5.11 7.48 9.12
N ILE A 118 -6.20 6.92 9.63
CA ILE A 118 -6.71 5.61 9.24
C ILE A 118 -6.99 5.57 7.73
N TYR A 119 -7.67 6.60 7.21
CA TYR A 119 -7.91 6.73 5.78
C TYR A 119 -6.62 6.73 4.98
N LYS A 120 -5.62 7.53 5.38
CA LYS A 120 -4.33 7.59 4.70
C LYS A 120 -3.59 6.25 4.73
N LEU A 121 -3.60 5.56 5.87
CA LEU A 121 -2.95 4.25 6.04
C LEU A 121 -3.60 3.17 5.16
N LEU A 122 -4.94 3.10 5.14
CA LEU A 122 -5.66 2.14 4.32
C LEU A 122 -5.50 2.45 2.82
N ARG A 123 -5.64 3.73 2.45
CA ARG A 123 -5.52 4.16 1.05
C ARG A 123 -4.14 3.86 0.48
N ARG A 124 -3.06 4.31 1.15
CA ARG A 124 -1.70 4.08 0.64
C ARG A 124 -1.38 2.60 0.50
N ARG A 125 -1.87 1.76 1.43
CA ARG A 125 -1.71 0.30 1.35
C ARG A 125 -2.37 -0.26 0.09
N ASN A 126 -3.61 0.13 -0.19
CA ASN A 126 -4.32 -0.36 -1.38
C ASN A 126 -3.68 0.14 -2.68
N ASP A 127 -3.33 1.42 -2.73
CA ASP A 127 -2.75 2.05 -3.91
C ASP A 127 -1.39 1.40 -4.24
N HIS A 128 -0.56 1.19 -3.22
CA HIS A 128 0.72 0.47 -3.32
C HIS A 128 0.54 -0.99 -3.75
N MET A 129 -0.34 -1.76 -3.10
CA MET A 129 -0.63 -3.16 -3.45
C MET A 129 -1.01 -3.32 -4.94
N ALA A 130 -1.85 -2.41 -5.43
CA ALA A 130 -2.27 -2.42 -6.83
C ALA A 130 -1.11 -2.12 -7.79
N ARG A 131 -0.25 -1.14 -7.47
CA ARG A 131 0.93 -0.81 -8.29
C ARG A 131 1.96 -1.94 -8.25
N GLU A 132 2.23 -2.52 -7.09
CA GLU A 132 3.18 -3.64 -6.96
C GLU A 132 2.70 -4.86 -7.75
N ALA A 133 1.40 -5.17 -7.75
CA ALA A 133 0.84 -6.22 -8.60
C ALA A 133 1.08 -5.97 -10.10
N ALA A 134 0.96 -4.73 -10.57
CA ALA A 134 1.33 -4.38 -11.94
C ALA A 134 2.83 -4.56 -12.19
N LEU A 135 3.68 -4.03 -11.31
CA LEU A 135 5.14 -4.10 -11.40
C LEU A 135 5.62 -5.56 -11.51
N ARG A 136 5.09 -6.45 -10.67
CA ARG A 136 5.48 -7.86 -10.67
C ARG A 136 5.16 -8.56 -11.98
N ARG A 137 3.98 -8.32 -12.55
CA ARG A 137 3.56 -8.93 -13.82
C ARG A 137 4.32 -8.38 -15.01
N GLU A 138 4.58 -7.08 -15.01
CA GLU A 138 5.42 -6.44 -16.01
C GLU A 138 6.86 -6.98 -15.96
N LEU A 139 7.40 -7.24 -14.77
CA LEU A 139 8.71 -7.86 -14.61
C LEU A 139 8.74 -9.32 -15.10
N ILE A 140 7.73 -10.12 -14.74
CA ILE A 140 7.58 -11.50 -15.23
C ILE A 140 7.62 -11.51 -16.75
N GLU A 141 6.84 -10.64 -17.39
CA GLU A 141 6.76 -10.57 -18.85
C GLU A 141 8.05 -10.03 -19.47
N HIS A 142 8.65 -9.00 -18.89
CA HIS A 142 9.93 -8.46 -19.34
C HIS A 142 11.01 -9.53 -19.37
N PHE A 143 11.18 -10.31 -18.30
CA PHE A 143 12.20 -11.36 -18.26
C PHE A 143 11.91 -12.54 -19.18
N ARG A 144 10.64 -12.85 -19.49
CA ARG A 144 10.30 -13.84 -20.53
C ARG A 144 10.79 -13.40 -21.90
N VAL A 145 10.34 -12.22 -22.34
CA VAL A 145 10.70 -11.66 -23.65
C VAL A 145 12.22 -11.53 -23.75
N ARG A 146 12.87 -11.01 -22.71
CA ARG A 146 14.32 -10.81 -22.71
C ARG A 146 15.10 -12.13 -22.76
N ALA A 147 14.64 -13.16 -22.07
CA ALA A 147 15.28 -14.47 -22.11
C ALA A 147 15.13 -15.14 -23.48
N GLU A 148 14.01 -14.93 -24.19
CA GLU A 148 13.84 -15.39 -25.57
C GLU A 148 14.79 -14.66 -26.52
N GLU A 149 14.86 -13.33 -26.44
CA GLU A 149 15.79 -12.51 -27.25
C GLU A 149 17.27 -12.90 -27.06
N LYS A 150 17.64 -13.28 -25.84
CA LYS A 150 19.01 -13.65 -25.46
C LYS A 150 19.30 -15.15 -25.64
N GLY A 151 18.29 -15.97 -25.95
CA GLY A 151 18.42 -17.42 -26.00
C GLY A 151 18.70 -18.07 -24.63
N THR A 152 18.37 -17.39 -23.52
CA THR A 152 18.59 -17.86 -22.14
C THR A 152 17.29 -18.31 -21.46
N GLY A 153 16.25 -18.60 -22.25
CA GLY A 153 14.95 -19.11 -21.81
C GLY A 153 15.05 -20.27 -20.81
N PRO A 154 15.78 -21.37 -21.11
CA PRO A 154 15.92 -22.50 -20.20
C PRO A 154 16.52 -22.15 -18.83
N GLN A 155 17.47 -21.22 -18.78
CA GLN A 155 18.14 -20.79 -17.56
C GLN A 155 17.27 -19.81 -16.74
N THR A 156 16.48 -18.98 -17.43
CA THR A 156 15.62 -17.96 -16.80
C THR A 156 14.30 -18.56 -16.30
N ALA A 157 13.80 -19.62 -16.96
CA ALA A 157 12.48 -20.20 -16.70
C ALA A 157 12.19 -20.55 -15.23
N PRO A 158 13.10 -21.18 -14.44
CA PRO A 158 12.82 -21.51 -13.05
C PRO A 158 12.56 -20.26 -12.19
N TYR A 159 13.27 -19.16 -12.46
CA TYR A 159 13.13 -17.91 -11.71
C TYR A 159 11.83 -17.18 -12.09
N VAL A 160 11.47 -17.17 -13.38
CA VAL A 160 10.18 -16.65 -13.84
C VAL A 160 9.03 -17.43 -13.21
N GLN A 161 9.10 -18.77 -13.17
CA GLN A 161 8.07 -19.59 -12.52
C GLN A 161 7.94 -19.30 -11.01
N ALA A 162 9.06 -19.08 -10.33
CA ALA A 162 9.06 -18.67 -8.93
C ALA A 162 8.45 -17.27 -8.73
N MET A 163 8.77 -16.31 -9.61
CA MET A 163 8.16 -14.98 -9.61
C MET A 163 6.64 -15.07 -9.76
N GLU A 164 6.14 -15.89 -10.69
CA GLU A 164 4.70 -16.13 -10.83
C GLU A 164 4.06 -16.79 -9.61
N ALA A 165 4.79 -17.67 -8.92
CA ALA A 165 4.30 -18.29 -7.69
C ALA A 165 4.10 -17.23 -6.59
N PHE A 166 5.03 -16.29 -6.42
CA PHE A 166 4.89 -15.18 -5.49
C PHE A 166 3.76 -14.20 -5.91
N ASP A 167 3.59 -13.94 -7.21
CA ASP A 167 2.45 -13.14 -7.73
C ASP A 167 1.11 -13.76 -7.33
N ARG A 168 0.93 -15.06 -7.62
CA ARG A 168 -0.27 -15.81 -7.25
C ARG A 168 -0.49 -15.90 -5.75
N ASP A 169 0.56 -16.15 -4.98
CA ASP A 169 0.48 -16.23 -3.52
C ASP A 169 0.02 -14.91 -2.91
N SER A 170 0.46 -13.79 -3.48
CA SER A 170 0.02 -12.46 -3.02
C SER A 170 -1.44 -12.22 -3.37
N LEU A 171 -1.91 -12.59 -4.56
CA LEU A 171 -3.33 -12.46 -4.92
C LEU A 171 -4.28 -13.24 -3.99
N ILE A 172 -3.81 -14.33 -3.39
CA ILE A 172 -4.59 -15.14 -2.44
C ILE A 172 -4.68 -14.44 -1.08
N HIS A 173 -3.63 -13.75 -0.64
CA HIS A 173 -3.52 -13.21 0.71
C HIS A 173 -3.74 -11.70 0.81
N GLU A 174 -3.71 -10.98 -0.31
CA GLU A 174 -3.70 -9.52 -0.35
C GLU A 174 -5.01 -9.02 -0.96
N GLU A 175 -5.99 -8.80 -0.09
CA GLU A 175 -7.24 -8.18 -0.48
C GLU A 175 -7.22 -6.68 -0.15
N PRO A 176 -7.51 -5.79 -1.11
CA PRO A 176 -7.68 -4.38 -0.81
C PRO A 176 -8.81 -4.23 0.21
N GLN A 177 -8.87 -3.12 0.95
CA GLN A 177 -9.98 -2.80 1.88
C GLN A 177 -10.58 -1.45 1.52
N SER A 178 -11.90 -1.24 1.56
CA SER A 178 -12.45 0.10 1.25
C SER A 178 -11.98 1.11 2.31
N ALA A 179 -11.10 2.03 1.90
CA ALA A 179 -10.50 2.99 2.82
C ALA A 179 -11.56 3.92 3.39
N LEU A 180 -12.53 4.32 2.56
CA LEU A 180 -13.63 5.18 2.99
C LEU A 180 -14.56 4.47 3.96
N LEU A 181 -15.05 3.27 3.62
CA LEU A 181 -15.98 2.52 4.46
C LEU A 181 -15.40 2.28 5.86
N TRP A 182 -14.19 1.73 5.93
CA TRP A 182 -13.57 1.38 7.21
C TRP A 182 -13.25 2.61 8.05
N THR A 183 -12.87 3.72 7.43
CA THR A 183 -12.70 5.01 8.14
C THR A 183 -14.02 5.51 8.71
N LEU A 184 -15.12 5.46 7.94
CA LEU A 184 -16.43 5.87 8.41
C LEU A 184 -16.93 4.99 9.57
N LEU A 185 -16.70 3.69 9.51
CA LEU A 185 -17.03 2.78 10.60
C LEU A 185 -16.26 3.13 11.88
N CYS A 186 -15.03 3.65 11.78
CA CYS A 186 -14.21 4.06 12.92
C CYS A 186 -14.70 5.34 13.64
N ILE A 187 -15.59 6.13 13.04
CA ILE A 187 -16.06 7.40 13.64
C ILE A 187 -17.51 7.35 14.14
N ILE A 188 -18.31 6.36 13.72
CA ILE A 188 -19.71 6.25 14.13
C ILE A 188 -19.79 5.75 15.58
N PRO A 189 -20.38 6.51 16.52
CA PRO A 189 -20.52 6.07 17.91
C PRO A 189 -21.24 4.73 18.02
N GLY A 190 -20.74 3.84 18.88
CA GLY A 190 -21.28 2.49 19.08
C GLY A 190 -20.76 1.44 18.09
N ILE A 191 -20.36 1.84 16.88
CA ILE A 191 -19.74 0.97 15.86
C ILE A 191 -18.22 1.14 15.83
N ASN A 192 -17.74 2.34 16.18
CA ASN A 192 -16.36 2.78 16.13
C ASN A 192 -15.36 1.81 16.74
N ILE A 193 -15.67 1.22 17.90
CA ILE A 193 -14.75 0.29 18.57
C ILE A 193 -14.47 -0.92 17.68
N VAL A 194 -15.52 -1.56 17.14
CA VAL A 194 -15.39 -2.71 16.25
C VAL A 194 -14.68 -2.30 14.95
N GLY A 195 -15.06 -1.15 14.38
CA GLY A 195 -14.42 -0.61 13.18
C GLY A 195 -12.92 -0.39 13.35
N ILE A 196 -12.49 0.22 14.48
CA ILE A 196 -11.08 0.47 14.79
C ILE A 196 -10.33 -0.84 14.98
N VAL A 197 -10.86 -1.76 15.79
CA VAL A 197 -10.23 -3.05 16.10
C VAL A 197 -9.97 -3.83 14.82
N LEU A 198 -10.97 -3.98 13.94
CA LEU A 198 -10.79 -4.69 12.68
C LEU A 198 -9.85 -3.95 11.72
N THR A 199 -9.92 -2.62 11.68
CA THR A 199 -9.00 -1.82 10.85
C THR A 199 -7.54 -1.99 11.27
N LEU A 200 -7.28 -1.98 12.58
CA LEU A 200 -5.94 -2.23 13.12
C LEU A 200 -5.48 -3.67 12.88
N TYR A 201 -6.39 -4.64 12.81
CA TYR A 201 -6.06 -6.01 12.41
C TYR A 201 -5.45 -6.05 11.00
N TRP A 202 -6.15 -5.56 9.97
CA TRP A 202 -5.62 -5.61 8.60
C TRP A 202 -4.34 -4.79 8.44
N LEU A 203 -4.24 -3.64 9.12
CA LEU A 203 -3.04 -2.81 9.05
C LEU A 203 -1.83 -3.46 9.73
N THR A 204 -2.04 -4.29 10.77
CA THR A 204 -0.95 -4.97 11.48
C THR A 204 -0.53 -6.27 10.80
N ASP A 205 -1.49 -7.03 10.26
CA ASP A 205 -1.27 -8.34 9.66
C ASP A 205 -0.58 -8.26 8.28
N TYR A 206 -0.97 -7.26 7.48
CA TYR A 206 -0.50 -7.09 6.10
C TYR A 206 1.02 -6.94 5.92
N PRO A 207 1.72 -6.02 6.61
CA PRO A 207 3.06 -5.57 6.19
C PRO A 207 4.12 -6.67 6.19
N HIS A 208 4.14 -7.54 7.20
CA HIS A 208 5.16 -8.60 7.31
C HIS A 208 5.02 -9.64 6.20
N GLY A 209 3.81 -10.18 6.01
CA GLY A 209 3.55 -11.18 4.98
C GLY A 209 3.79 -10.65 3.57
N HIS A 210 3.38 -9.40 3.33
CA HIS A 210 3.58 -8.71 2.06
C HIS A 210 5.07 -8.49 1.74
N ASP A 211 5.83 -7.89 2.67
CA ASP A 211 7.27 -7.67 2.50
C ASP A 211 8.03 -8.98 2.24
N ARG A 212 7.67 -10.05 2.94
CA ARG A 212 8.29 -11.37 2.74
C ARG A 212 8.03 -11.93 1.34
N ARG A 213 6.81 -11.82 0.82
CA ARG A 213 6.47 -12.28 -0.54
C ARG A 213 7.18 -11.43 -1.59
N PHE A 214 7.17 -10.11 -1.42
CA PHE A 214 7.84 -9.20 -2.33
C PHE A 214 9.36 -9.42 -2.34
N TYR A 215 9.98 -9.60 -1.17
CA TYR A 215 11.41 -9.91 -1.09
C TYR A 215 11.76 -11.22 -1.81
N GLY A 216 10.96 -12.28 -1.63
CA GLY A 216 11.13 -13.54 -2.37
C GLY A 216 10.98 -13.36 -3.89
N PHE A 217 10.04 -12.51 -4.32
CA PHE A 217 9.89 -12.11 -5.71
C PHE A 217 11.14 -11.37 -6.24
N VAL A 218 11.65 -10.40 -5.50
CA VAL A 218 12.84 -9.60 -5.87
C VAL A 218 14.10 -10.47 -5.94
N GLN A 219 14.26 -11.46 -5.05
CA GLN A 219 15.37 -12.41 -5.11
C GLN A 219 15.37 -13.18 -6.45
N ASN A 220 14.20 -13.68 -6.88
CA ASN A 220 14.07 -14.37 -8.16
C ASN A 220 14.20 -13.43 -9.35
N THR A 221 13.74 -12.19 -9.22
CA THR A 221 13.96 -11.14 -10.21
C THR A 221 15.44 -10.88 -10.44
N ASN A 222 16.22 -10.76 -9.36
CA ASN A 222 17.67 -10.60 -9.44
C ASN A 222 18.37 -11.81 -10.09
N LEU A 223 17.87 -13.03 -9.84
CA LEU A 223 18.40 -14.25 -10.46
C LEU A 223 18.08 -14.28 -11.97
N ALA A 224 16.84 -13.97 -12.37
CA ALA A 224 16.44 -13.84 -13.78
C ALA A 224 17.26 -12.75 -14.50
N ALA A 225 17.46 -11.60 -13.86
CA ALA A 225 18.29 -10.50 -14.35
C ALA A 225 19.71 -10.94 -14.70
N SER A 226 20.33 -11.74 -13.83
CA SER A 226 21.68 -12.26 -14.09
C SER A 226 21.75 -13.18 -15.32
N GLN A 227 20.68 -13.92 -15.64
CA GLN A 227 20.62 -14.81 -16.81
C GLN A 227 20.47 -14.04 -18.13
N VAL A 228 19.92 -12.82 -18.09
CA VAL A 228 19.74 -11.98 -19.30
C VAL A 228 20.83 -10.91 -19.46
N GLY A 229 21.84 -10.94 -18.59
CA GLY A 229 23.00 -10.05 -18.65
C GLY A 229 22.80 -8.69 -17.98
N MET A 230 21.77 -8.53 -17.15
CA MET A 230 21.60 -7.35 -16.31
C MET A 230 22.46 -7.46 -15.05
N GLY A 231 22.83 -6.30 -14.49
CA GLY A 231 23.51 -6.19 -13.21
C GLY A 231 22.66 -6.66 -12.02
N ARG A 232 23.24 -6.58 -10.82
CA ARG A 232 22.55 -6.93 -9.58
C ARG A 232 21.40 -5.96 -9.29
N LEU A 233 20.21 -6.51 -9.09
CA LEU A 233 18.99 -5.77 -8.72
C LEU A 233 18.67 -5.87 -7.22
N LEU A 234 19.18 -6.89 -6.52
CA LEU A 234 18.90 -7.07 -5.09
C LEU A 234 19.66 -6.04 -4.24
N PRO A 235 18.97 -5.22 -3.41
CA PRO A 235 19.62 -4.31 -2.47
C PRO A 235 20.52 -5.06 -1.47
N LEU A 236 21.66 -4.48 -1.10
CA LEU A 236 22.61 -5.07 -0.14
C LEU A 236 22.05 -5.14 1.28
N ALA A 237 21.22 -4.17 1.64
CA ALA A 237 20.65 -4.03 2.97
C ALA A 237 19.14 -4.02 2.84
N TRP A 238 18.54 -5.20 2.70
CA TRP A 238 17.09 -5.34 2.79
C TRP A 238 16.67 -5.35 4.26
N LYS A 239 15.89 -4.36 4.67
CA LYS A 239 15.38 -4.29 6.04
C LYS A 239 14.00 -4.95 6.11
N SER A 240 13.96 -6.24 6.42
CA SER A 240 12.69 -6.96 6.51
C SER A 240 11.78 -6.40 7.60
N ILE A 241 10.49 -6.36 7.30
CA ILE A 241 9.47 -5.94 8.26
C ILE A 241 9.29 -7.04 9.32
N PRO A 242 9.37 -6.70 10.62
CA PRO A 242 9.23 -7.68 11.69
C PRO A 242 7.80 -8.23 11.77
N ASP A 243 7.67 -9.49 12.17
CA ASP A 243 6.38 -10.08 12.50
C ASP A 243 5.83 -9.47 13.80
N ARG A 244 4.57 -9.00 13.76
CA ARG A 244 3.92 -8.33 14.88
C ARG A 244 2.61 -9.01 15.21
N SER A 245 2.48 -9.45 16.45
CA SER A 245 1.24 -10.06 16.94
C SER A 245 0.15 -9.02 17.16
N TYR A 246 -0.86 -9.00 16.27
CA TYR A 246 -2.07 -8.20 16.44
C TYR A 246 -2.73 -8.42 17.81
N VAL A 247 -2.88 -9.68 18.23
CA VAL A 247 -3.55 -10.03 19.51
C VAL A 247 -2.81 -9.43 20.70
N LEU A 248 -1.48 -9.51 20.71
CA LEU A 248 -0.68 -8.89 21.77
C LEU A 248 -0.87 -7.37 21.79
N TYR A 249 -0.84 -6.72 20.62
CA TYR A 249 -1.00 -5.28 20.51
C TYR A 249 -2.38 -4.84 21.00
N LEU A 250 -3.43 -5.61 20.69
CA LEU A 250 -4.78 -5.38 21.18
C LEU A 250 -4.85 -5.49 22.71
N ILE A 251 -4.32 -6.57 23.29
CA ILE A 251 -4.31 -6.78 24.75
C ILE A 251 -3.58 -5.63 25.45
N VAL A 252 -2.38 -5.27 24.97
CA VAL A 252 -1.60 -4.17 25.56
C VAL A 252 -2.33 -2.84 25.42
N THR A 253 -3.00 -2.58 24.29
CA THR A 253 -3.79 -1.34 24.11
C THR A 253 -4.96 -1.25 25.07
N VAL A 254 -5.66 -2.36 25.33
CA VAL A 254 -6.78 -2.39 26.28
C VAL A 254 -6.29 -2.16 27.72
N LEU A 255 -5.16 -2.76 28.10
CA LEU A 255 -4.59 -2.62 29.44
C LEU A 255 -3.86 -1.28 29.64
N LEU A 256 -3.29 -0.74 28.57
CA LEU A 256 -2.48 0.48 28.55
C LEU A 256 -2.82 1.32 27.31
N PRO A 257 -3.89 2.14 27.36
CA PRO A 257 -4.40 2.87 26.18
C PRO A 257 -3.38 3.79 25.48
N ILE A 258 -2.39 4.31 26.23
CA ILE A 258 -1.31 5.12 25.66
C ILE A 258 -0.45 4.33 24.65
N PHE A 259 -0.44 2.99 24.72
CA PHE A 259 0.24 2.14 23.76
C PHE A 259 -0.33 2.27 22.33
N ALA A 260 -1.57 2.74 22.16
CA ALA A 260 -2.13 3.01 20.83
C ALA A 260 -1.26 3.96 20.00
N ILE A 261 -0.59 4.92 20.64
CA ILE A 261 0.34 5.86 19.97
C ILE A 261 1.51 5.09 19.34
N TRP A 262 2.09 4.15 20.10
CA TRP A 262 3.16 3.29 19.61
C TRP A 262 2.67 2.35 18.51
N TRP A 263 1.45 1.83 18.62
CA TRP A 263 0.86 1.00 17.58
C TRP A 263 0.75 1.76 16.25
N PHE A 264 0.17 2.97 16.26
CA PHE A 264 0.11 3.80 15.05
C PHE A 264 1.50 4.17 14.52
N TYR A 265 2.47 4.41 15.40
CA TYR A 265 3.87 4.61 14.98
C TYR A 265 4.40 3.44 14.15
N VAL A 266 4.24 2.20 14.62
CA VAL A 266 4.75 1.03 13.88
C VAL A 266 4.00 0.81 12.57
N LEU A 267 2.67 1.04 12.53
CA LEU A 267 1.88 0.96 11.29
C LEU A 267 2.35 1.96 10.23
N ILE A 268 2.77 3.15 10.67
CA ILE A 268 3.35 4.16 9.79
C ILE A 268 4.73 3.69 9.31
N LYS A 269 5.58 3.35 10.26
CA LYS A 269 7.00 3.03 10.05
C LYS A 269 7.21 1.79 9.18
N ASP A 270 6.47 0.72 9.41
CA ASP A 270 6.70 -0.55 8.72
C ASP A 270 6.44 -0.42 7.21
N LEU A 271 5.35 0.23 6.79
CA LEU A 271 5.15 0.49 5.35
C LEU A 271 6.17 1.49 4.79
N ASN A 272 6.58 2.50 5.57
CA ASN A 272 7.63 3.43 5.11
C ASN A 272 8.97 2.68 4.84
N ASP A 273 9.37 1.81 5.77
CA ASP A 273 10.59 1.01 5.65
C ASP A 273 10.49 0.03 4.45
N HIS A 274 9.30 -0.54 4.20
CA HIS A 274 9.05 -1.38 3.03
C HIS A 274 9.17 -0.59 1.71
N PHE A 275 8.56 0.59 1.62
CA PHE A 275 8.69 1.46 0.44
C PHE A 275 10.15 1.84 0.18
N ASP A 276 10.95 2.10 1.22
CA ASP A 276 12.37 2.41 1.07
C ASP A 276 13.16 1.22 0.48
N ASN A 277 12.84 -0.03 0.85
CA ASN A 277 13.45 -1.22 0.25
C ASN A 277 13.08 -1.36 -1.23
N GLU A 278 11.79 -1.22 -1.55
CA GLU A 278 11.30 -1.37 -2.92
C GLU A 278 11.82 -0.27 -3.83
N TRP A 279 11.82 0.99 -3.39
CA TRP A 279 12.35 2.10 -4.19
C TRP A 279 13.83 1.90 -4.52
N THR A 280 14.60 1.34 -3.58
CA THR A 280 16.00 0.99 -3.82
C THR A 280 16.13 -0.08 -4.90
N PHE A 281 15.28 -1.11 -4.88
CA PHE A 281 15.21 -2.13 -5.94
C PHE A 281 14.80 -1.53 -7.30
N GLU A 282 13.75 -0.71 -7.33
CA GLU A 282 13.27 -0.05 -8.54
C GLU A 282 14.32 0.89 -9.14
N ASP A 283 15.09 1.60 -8.31
CA ASP A 283 16.17 2.48 -8.77
C ASP A 283 17.31 1.68 -9.43
N MET A 284 17.66 0.52 -8.88
CA MET A 284 18.61 -0.40 -9.49
C MET A 284 18.09 -0.94 -10.83
N LEU A 285 16.82 -1.34 -10.87
CA LEU A 285 16.15 -1.81 -12.09
C LEU A 285 16.14 -0.72 -13.16
N MET A 286 15.77 0.51 -12.83
CA MET A 286 15.79 1.64 -13.75
C MET A 286 17.20 1.93 -14.29
N ALA A 287 18.24 1.74 -13.48
CA ALA A 287 19.62 1.90 -13.93
C ALA A 287 20.03 0.84 -14.96
N GLU A 288 19.58 -0.40 -14.80
CA GLU A 288 19.84 -1.47 -15.77
C GLU A 288 19.00 -1.32 -17.04
N LEU A 289 17.71 -0.99 -16.93
CA LEU A 289 16.83 -0.76 -18.09
C LEU A 289 17.37 0.36 -18.99
N LYS A 290 18.06 1.38 -18.45
CA LYS A 290 18.67 2.46 -19.25
C LYS A 290 19.86 2.01 -20.11
N LYS A 291 20.47 0.87 -19.80
CA LYS A 291 21.64 0.33 -20.54
C LYS A 291 21.21 -0.54 -21.72
N GLU A 292 19.98 -1.03 -21.71
CA GLU A 292 19.36 -1.77 -22.81
C GLU A 292 18.99 -0.85 -23.97
#